data_AF-A0A8R1DTB1-F1
#
_entry.id   AF-A0A8R1DTB1-F1
#
_cell.length_a   1.000
_cell.length_b   1.000
_cell.length_c   1.000
_cell.angle_alpha   90.00
_cell.angle_beta   90.00
_cell.angle_gamma   90.00
#
_symmetry.space_group_name_H-M   'P 1'
#
loop_
_entity.id
_entity.type
_entity.pdbx_description
1 polymer ?
#
loop_
_entity_poly.entity_id
_entity_poly.type
_entity_poly.pdbx_seq_one_letter_code
_entity_poly.pdbx_strand_id
1 'polypeptide(L)'
;MIWMLDDEMHWKRRAHPRRTGTIELDRKRFISVAKMTLLCGFQMGPLFWYYKALYYGNLFRSGEKDDKLKRRHFMKMVEAERDATWLRFYEAFLESAPQMIIQGSIASRVFLEHFNDTFPFWLYFQSISLFLSMISISWSVVVQNRSLRMIRDDKVNIWPHEAVLQFFWRFLTILARMITLSAAVLVFGIYVIPLIIGHLILTMIHLVFLQALHIENCTNVEKMLFAVNTFIHIFTPFNMAEGNTRYRYLAAYTLEFFEMMAIFLILPNYISIDFPYIEQLRLGVPVTFFLGITIAIIYYNFFHPNRRQSVPTPSQFDLNLDLENAQVFPKSSKESSVGARIEDVADTLLEVERESESESECHN
;
A
#
# COMPACT_ATOMS: atom_id res chain seq x y z
N MET A 1 -9.92 1.24 -5.90
CA MET A 1 -8.49 1.12 -5.53
C MET A 1 -7.73 2.45 -5.57
N ILE A 2 -8.20 3.45 -6.33
CA ILE A 2 -7.66 4.84 -6.35
C ILE A 2 -7.85 5.59 -5.01
N TRP A 3 -8.81 5.16 -4.18
CA TRP A 3 -9.16 5.86 -2.94
C TRP A 3 -8.15 5.68 -1.79
N MET A 4 -7.37 4.59 -1.77
CA MET A 4 -6.42 4.30 -0.69
C MET A 4 -5.21 5.26 -0.62
N LEU A 5 -5.07 6.15 -1.61
CA LEU A 5 -4.04 7.19 -1.71
C LEU A 5 -4.65 8.61 -1.71
N ASP A 6 -5.95 8.75 -1.47
CA ASP A 6 -6.70 9.97 -1.79
C ASP A 6 -6.74 11.02 -0.67
N ASP A 7 -6.21 10.71 0.52
CA ASP A 7 -6.18 11.62 1.67
C ASP A 7 -5.36 12.89 1.41
N GLU A 8 -4.29 12.83 0.62
CA GLU A 8 -3.52 14.02 0.22
C GLU A 8 -4.17 14.82 -0.92
N MET A 9 -5.05 14.22 -1.72
CA MET A 9 -5.73 14.94 -2.81
C MET A 9 -7.02 15.62 -2.36
N HIS A 10 -7.61 15.23 -1.22
CA HIS A 10 -8.81 15.88 -0.69
C HIS A 10 -8.64 17.39 -0.44
N TRP A 11 -7.47 17.85 0.04
CA TRP A 11 -7.23 19.29 0.24
C TRP A 11 -6.89 20.02 -1.06
N LYS A 12 -6.09 19.40 -1.96
CA LYS A 12 -5.78 19.96 -3.30
C LYS A 12 -7.03 20.10 -4.18
N ARG A 13 -8.05 19.24 -4.00
CA ARG A 13 -9.34 19.32 -4.70
C ARG A 13 -10.18 20.55 -4.31
N ARG A 14 -10.01 21.10 -3.10
CA ARG A 14 -10.73 22.32 -2.66
C ARG A 14 -10.10 23.62 -3.15
N ALA A 15 -8.79 23.64 -3.42
CA ALA A 15 -8.06 24.86 -3.77
C ALA A 15 -8.12 25.26 -5.26
N HIS A 16 -8.35 24.30 -6.17
CA HIS A 16 -8.38 24.57 -7.62
C HIS A 16 -9.52 23.83 -8.33
N PRO A 17 -10.73 24.42 -8.41
CA PRO A 17 -11.89 23.78 -9.02
C PRO A 17 -11.81 23.60 -10.55
N ARG A 18 -10.79 24.18 -11.22
CA ARG A 18 -10.63 24.09 -12.69
C ARG A 18 -9.70 22.98 -13.19
N ARG A 19 -9.13 22.15 -12.31
CA ARG A 19 -8.39 20.96 -12.72
C ARG A 19 -9.32 19.74 -12.64
N THR A 20 -10.35 19.75 -13.48
CA THR A 20 -11.19 18.59 -13.81
C THR A 20 -10.35 17.55 -14.57
N GLY A 21 -9.41 16.95 -13.85
CA GLY A 21 -9.07 15.54 -14.02
C GLY A 21 -10.02 14.69 -13.19
N THR A 22 -11.30 15.11 -13.10
CA THR A 22 -12.39 14.19 -12.86
C THR A 22 -12.18 13.06 -13.84
N ILE A 23 -12.15 11.86 -13.29
CA ILE A 23 -12.42 10.63 -13.98
C ILE A 23 -13.71 10.87 -14.79
N GLU A 24 -13.56 11.40 -16.01
CA GLU A 24 -14.35 10.91 -17.11
C GLU A 24 -14.05 9.42 -17.09
N LEU A 25 -14.91 8.68 -16.40
CA LEU A 25 -15.33 7.38 -16.88
C LEU A 25 -15.78 7.66 -18.30
N ASP A 26 -14.80 7.68 -19.21
CA ASP A 26 -15.00 7.85 -20.62
C ASP A 26 -16.05 6.79 -20.95
N ARG A 27 -17.25 7.29 -21.25
CA ARG A 27 -18.45 6.54 -21.61
C ARG A 27 -18.19 5.60 -22.81
N LYS A 28 -16.98 5.64 -23.38
CA LYS A 28 -16.47 4.79 -24.45
C LYS A 28 -15.65 3.58 -23.98
N ARG A 29 -15.37 3.39 -22.69
CA ARG A 29 -14.60 2.24 -22.19
C ARG A 29 -15.44 1.23 -21.43
N PHE A 30 -16.66 0.97 -21.91
CA PHE A 30 -17.47 -0.15 -21.45
C PHE A 30 -16.93 -1.45 -22.06
N ILE A 31 -15.83 -1.96 -21.49
CA ILE A 31 -15.63 -3.41 -21.53
C ILE A 31 -16.88 -3.96 -20.87
N SER A 32 -17.74 -4.63 -21.64
CA SER A 32 -18.99 -5.18 -21.12
C SER A 32 -18.71 -5.87 -19.80
N VAL A 33 -19.53 -5.60 -18.77
CA VAL A 33 -19.41 -6.24 -17.46
C VAL A 33 -19.25 -7.76 -17.63
N ALA A 34 -19.92 -8.35 -18.63
CA ALA A 34 -19.76 -9.76 -19.01
C ALA A 34 -18.31 -10.15 -19.38
N LYS A 35 -17.58 -9.32 -20.14
CA LYS A 35 -16.17 -9.55 -20.46
C LYS A 35 -15.27 -9.44 -19.23
N MET A 36 -15.59 -8.52 -18.32
CA MET A 36 -14.83 -8.36 -17.08
C MET A 36 -15.09 -9.54 -16.13
N THR A 37 -16.34 -9.98 -15.99
CA THR A 37 -16.71 -11.19 -15.26
C THR A 37 -16.07 -12.44 -15.87
N LEU A 38 -16.03 -12.54 -17.21
CA LEU A 38 -15.37 -13.65 -17.90
C LEU A 38 -13.85 -13.65 -17.67
N LEU A 39 -13.19 -12.49 -17.77
CA LEU A 39 -11.77 -12.36 -17.45
C LEU A 39 -11.46 -12.71 -15.99
N CYS A 40 -12.34 -12.34 -15.04
CA CYS A 40 -12.24 -12.75 -13.65
C CYS A 40 -12.46 -14.26 -13.48
N GLY A 41 -13.44 -14.85 -14.16
CA GLY A 41 -13.72 -16.29 -14.10
C GLY A 41 -12.57 -17.16 -14.60
N PHE A 42 -11.81 -16.69 -15.59
CA PHE A 42 -10.60 -17.37 -16.06
C PHE A 42 -9.32 -16.96 -15.32
N GLN A 43 -9.40 -16.13 -14.26
CA GLN A 43 -8.23 -15.55 -13.56
C GLN A 43 -7.27 -14.79 -14.49
N MET A 44 -7.72 -14.36 -15.68
CA MET A 44 -6.92 -13.63 -16.67
C MET A 44 -6.85 -12.12 -16.39
N GLY A 45 -7.36 -11.70 -15.23
CA GLY A 45 -7.44 -10.29 -14.83
C GLY A 45 -6.08 -9.59 -14.85
N PRO A 46 -5.03 -10.11 -14.18
CA PRO A 46 -3.71 -9.47 -14.20
C PRO A 46 -3.13 -9.40 -15.62
N LEU A 47 -3.32 -10.45 -16.42
CA LEU A 47 -2.81 -10.53 -17.80
C LEU A 47 -3.41 -9.46 -18.70
N PHE A 48 -4.71 -9.16 -18.54
CA PHE A 48 -5.34 -8.06 -19.25
C PHE A 48 -4.68 -6.70 -18.94
N TRP A 49 -4.37 -6.44 -17.67
CA TRP A 49 -3.70 -5.21 -17.26
C TRP A 49 -2.23 -5.16 -17.71
N TYR A 50 -1.51 -6.28 -17.68
CA TYR A 50 -0.16 -6.38 -18.26
C TYR A 50 -0.15 -6.10 -19.76
N TYR A 51 -1.11 -6.66 -20.52
CA TYR A 51 -1.27 -6.36 -21.94
C TYR A 51 -1.44 -4.86 -22.18
N LYS A 52 -2.31 -4.22 -21.39
CA LYS A 52 -2.57 -2.78 -21.49
C LYS A 52 -1.34 -1.94 -21.14
N ALA A 53 -0.57 -2.34 -20.14
CA ALA A 53 0.69 -1.69 -19.78
C ALA A 53 1.71 -1.82 -20.94
N LEU A 54 1.87 -3.01 -21.52
CA LEU A 54 2.75 -3.23 -22.66
C LEU A 54 2.31 -2.44 -23.91
N TYR A 55 1.00 -2.36 -24.16
CA TYR A 55 0.45 -1.57 -25.26
C TYR A 55 0.81 -0.08 -25.12
N TYR A 56 0.60 0.51 -23.94
CA TYR A 56 0.97 1.91 -23.71
C TYR A 56 2.48 2.11 -23.63
N GLY A 57 3.25 1.12 -23.17
CA GLY A 57 4.71 1.14 -23.20
C GLY A 57 5.27 1.14 -24.63
N ASN A 58 4.67 0.35 -25.53
CA ASN A 58 5.04 0.37 -26.94
C ASN A 58 4.65 1.71 -27.60
N LEU A 59 3.49 2.26 -27.27
CA LEU A 59 3.05 3.56 -27.77
C LEU A 59 3.94 4.71 -27.27
N PHE A 60 4.41 4.63 -26.02
CA PHE A 60 5.44 5.54 -25.48
C PHE A 60 6.76 5.44 -26.26
N ARG A 61 7.18 4.21 -26.61
CA ARG A 61 8.40 3.97 -27.40
C ARG A 61 8.27 4.35 -28.87
N SER A 62 7.06 4.33 -29.43
CA SER A 62 6.77 4.56 -30.86
C SER A 62 7.03 6.01 -31.34
N GLY A 63 7.67 6.86 -30.54
CA GLY A 63 8.35 8.05 -31.05
C GLY A 63 7.43 9.23 -31.39
N GLU A 64 6.30 9.37 -30.70
CA GLU A 64 5.42 10.54 -30.87
C GLU A 64 6.20 11.84 -30.58
N LYS A 65 6.16 12.83 -31.49
CA LYS A 65 6.95 14.07 -31.33
C LYS A 65 6.42 15.01 -30.25
N ASP A 66 5.19 14.80 -29.77
CA ASP A 66 4.57 15.61 -28.72
C ASP A 66 4.90 15.07 -27.31
N ASP A 67 5.65 15.88 -26.54
CA ASP A 67 6.04 15.57 -25.17
C ASP A 67 4.84 15.44 -24.22
N LYS A 68 3.73 16.17 -24.46
CA LYS A 68 2.52 16.07 -23.64
C LYS A 68 1.85 14.71 -23.83
N LEU A 69 1.76 14.25 -25.07
CA LEU A 69 1.15 12.96 -25.40
C LEU A 69 2.01 11.80 -24.90
N LYS A 70 3.34 11.87 -25.04
CA LYS A 70 4.28 10.92 -24.43
C LYS A 70 4.10 10.79 -22.92
N ARG A 71 4.03 11.93 -22.20
CA ARG A 71 3.79 11.92 -20.75
C ARG A 71 2.45 11.26 -20.41
N ARG A 72 1.40 11.51 -21.19
CA ARG A 72 0.09 10.87 -21.00
C ARG A 72 0.14 9.36 -21.21
N HIS A 73 0.90 8.86 -22.19
CA HIS A 73 1.09 7.43 -22.40
C HIS A 73 1.87 6.76 -21.27
N PHE A 74 2.93 7.43 -20.78
CA PHE A 74 3.67 6.97 -19.61
C PHE A 74 2.78 6.86 -18.37
N MET A 75 1.98 7.89 -18.05
CA MET A 75 1.06 7.83 -16.90
C MET A 75 0.06 6.67 -17.02
N LYS A 76 -0.53 6.47 -18.22
CA LYS A 76 -1.44 5.34 -18.46
C LYS A 76 -0.78 3.97 -18.35
N MET A 77 0.51 3.88 -18.71
CA MET A 77 1.30 2.66 -18.54
C MET A 77 1.50 2.35 -17.06
N VAL A 78 1.93 3.33 -16.27
CA VAL A 78 2.18 3.17 -14.82
C VAL A 78 0.88 2.87 -14.07
N GLU A 79 -0.24 3.53 -14.42
CA GLU A 79 -1.57 3.22 -13.86
C GLU A 79 -1.99 1.77 -14.13
N ALA A 80 -1.79 1.29 -15.37
CA ALA A 80 -2.12 -0.09 -15.74
C ALA A 80 -1.20 -1.10 -15.04
N GLU A 81 0.08 -0.80 -14.89
CA GLU A 81 1.02 -1.61 -14.11
C GLU A 81 0.59 -1.69 -12.65
N ARG A 82 0.24 -0.56 -12.02
CA ARG A 82 -0.28 -0.55 -10.64
C ARG A 82 -1.49 -1.46 -10.49
N ASP A 83 -2.48 -1.32 -11.35
CA ASP A 83 -3.71 -2.12 -11.25
C ASP A 83 -3.41 -3.62 -11.46
N ALA A 84 -2.49 -3.98 -12.37
CA ALA A 84 -2.03 -5.37 -12.54
C ALA A 84 -1.37 -5.92 -11.26
N THR A 85 -0.52 -5.12 -10.63
CA THR A 85 0.26 -5.54 -9.45
C THR A 85 -0.61 -5.71 -8.22
N TRP A 86 -1.61 -4.85 -8.03
CA TRP A 86 -2.61 -5.04 -6.99
C TRP A 86 -3.46 -6.29 -7.20
N LEU A 87 -3.91 -6.54 -8.43
CA LEU A 87 -4.72 -7.71 -8.71
C LEU A 87 -3.94 -9.00 -8.45
N ARG A 88 -2.67 -9.04 -8.87
CA ARG A 88 -1.75 -10.14 -8.56
C ARG A 88 -1.52 -10.31 -7.05
N PHE A 89 -1.38 -9.20 -6.32
CA PHE A 89 -1.24 -9.22 -4.86
C PHE A 89 -2.50 -9.83 -4.20
N TYR A 90 -3.70 -9.39 -4.60
CA TYR A 90 -4.95 -9.92 -4.06
C TYR A 90 -5.14 -11.40 -4.39
N GLU A 91 -4.87 -11.81 -5.63
CA GLU A 91 -4.92 -13.22 -6.05
C GLU A 91 -3.96 -14.08 -5.22
N ALA A 92 -2.71 -13.64 -5.04
CA ALA A 92 -1.71 -14.36 -4.26
C ALA A 92 -2.15 -14.60 -2.80
N PHE A 93 -2.82 -13.65 -2.15
CA PHE A 93 -3.22 -13.79 -0.74
C PHE A 93 -4.64 -14.34 -0.53
N LEU A 94 -5.57 -14.12 -1.45
CA LEU A 94 -6.94 -14.63 -1.33
C LEU A 94 -7.05 -16.08 -1.79
N GLU A 95 -6.18 -16.51 -2.69
CA GLU A 95 -6.19 -17.87 -3.23
C GLU A 95 -4.92 -18.64 -2.86
N SER A 96 -3.74 -18.16 -3.28
CA SER A 96 -2.51 -18.96 -3.16
C SER A 96 -2.07 -19.15 -1.70
N ALA A 97 -2.23 -18.15 -0.83
CA ALA A 97 -1.81 -18.26 0.57
C ALA A 97 -2.66 -19.27 1.37
N PRO A 98 -4.01 -19.21 1.40
CA PRO A 98 -4.84 -20.25 2.03
C PRO A 98 -4.56 -21.64 1.45
N GLN A 99 -4.45 -21.74 0.12
CA GLN A 99 -4.15 -23.00 -0.55
C GLN A 99 -2.82 -23.57 -0.07
N MET A 100 -1.78 -22.73 0.03
CA MET A 100 -0.46 -23.15 0.50
C MET A 100 -0.49 -23.64 1.95
N ILE A 101 -1.32 -23.06 2.81
CA ILE A 101 -1.45 -23.51 4.20
C ILE A 101 -2.01 -24.93 4.27
N ILE A 102 -3.10 -25.18 3.54
CA ILE A 102 -3.77 -26.49 3.48
C ILE A 102 -2.84 -27.53 2.83
N GLN A 103 -2.24 -27.17 1.70
CA GLN A 103 -1.30 -28.05 1.01
C GLN A 103 -0.05 -28.35 1.85
N GLY A 104 0.45 -27.37 2.61
CA GLY A 104 1.56 -27.53 3.53
C GLY A 104 1.22 -28.44 4.72
N SER A 105 0.01 -28.33 5.27
CA SER A 105 -0.43 -29.21 6.38
C SER A 105 -0.65 -30.65 5.89
N ILE A 106 -1.21 -30.86 4.71
CA ILE A 106 -1.34 -32.19 4.08
C ILE A 106 0.04 -32.79 3.81
N ALA A 107 0.95 -32.03 3.20
CA ALA A 107 2.32 -32.50 2.95
C ALA A 107 3.04 -32.88 4.25
N SER A 108 2.87 -32.09 5.31
CA SER A 108 3.45 -32.36 6.63
C SER A 108 2.86 -33.61 7.29
N ARG A 109 1.55 -33.85 7.11
CA ARG A 109 0.89 -35.07 7.60
C ARG A 109 1.41 -36.32 6.88
N VAL A 110 1.49 -36.28 5.55
CA VAL A 110 2.01 -37.41 4.75
C VAL A 110 3.48 -37.67 5.09
N PHE A 111 4.26 -36.60 5.31
CA PHE A 111 5.65 -36.69 5.77
C PHE A 111 5.76 -37.41 7.12
N LEU A 112 4.86 -37.12 8.08
CA LEU A 112 4.81 -37.80 9.38
C LEU A 112 4.48 -39.29 9.21
N GLU A 113 3.49 -39.62 8.39
CA GLU A 113 3.05 -41.00 8.15
C GLU A 113 4.14 -41.86 7.51
N HIS A 114 4.97 -41.27 6.63
CA HIS A 114 6.03 -41.99 5.89
C HIS A 114 7.44 -41.69 6.41
N PHE A 115 7.57 -41.15 7.63
CA PHE A 115 8.87 -40.69 8.14
C PHE A 115 9.95 -41.78 8.19
N ASN A 116 9.56 -43.01 8.53
CA ASN A 116 10.45 -44.17 8.60
C ASN A 116 10.49 -44.99 7.29
N ASP A 117 9.69 -44.60 6.30
CA ASP A 117 9.51 -45.31 5.04
C ASP A 117 10.05 -44.49 3.86
N THR A 118 9.97 -45.05 2.66
CA THR A 118 10.35 -44.32 1.44
C THR A 118 9.31 -43.25 1.14
N PHE A 119 9.74 -41.98 1.11
CA PHE A 119 8.84 -40.89 0.74
C PHE A 119 8.29 -41.04 -0.68
N PRO A 120 7.00 -40.79 -0.88
CA PRO A 120 6.41 -40.86 -2.19
C PRO A 120 6.92 -39.74 -3.12
N PHE A 121 7.10 -40.06 -4.41
CA PHE A 121 7.68 -39.12 -5.38
C PHE A 121 6.89 -37.81 -5.52
N TRP A 122 5.56 -37.85 -5.42
CA TRP A 122 4.72 -36.65 -5.52
C TRP A 122 4.96 -35.64 -4.39
N LEU A 123 5.48 -36.08 -3.22
CA LEU A 123 5.77 -35.19 -2.10
C LEU A 123 6.90 -34.21 -2.45
N TYR A 124 7.91 -34.63 -3.20
CA TYR A 124 9.00 -33.75 -3.65
C TYR A 124 8.47 -32.65 -4.59
N PHE A 125 7.64 -33.01 -5.56
CA PHE A 125 7.01 -32.01 -6.43
C PHE A 125 6.11 -31.06 -5.65
N GLN A 126 5.38 -31.58 -4.66
CA GLN A 126 4.56 -30.76 -3.78
C GLN A 126 5.41 -29.75 -2.99
N SER A 127 6.55 -30.17 -2.43
CA SER A 127 7.48 -29.27 -1.74
C SER A 127 8.05 -28.18 -2.65
N ILE A 128 8.42 -28.53 -3.88
CA ILE A 128 8.89 -27.55 -4.88
C ILE A 128 7.76 -26.57 -5.22
N SER A 129 6.54 -27.07 -5.42
CA SER A 129 5.36 -26.23 -5.70
C SER A 129 5.07 -25.25 -4.57
N LEU A 130 5.11 -25.71 -3.31
CA LEU A 130 4.95 -24.86 -2.12
C LEU A 130 6.03 -23.77 -2.09
N PHE A 131 7.29 -24.13 -2.35
CA PHE A 131 8.39 -23.18 -2.37
C PHE A 131 8.24 -22.11 -3.46
N LEU A 132 7.87 -22.50 -4.68
CA LEU A 132 7.60 -21.55 -5.77
C LEU A 132 6.40 -20.65 -5.48
N SER A 133 5.36 -21.18 -4.84
CA SER A 133 4.22 -20.40 -4.37
C SER A 133 4.64 -19.33 -3.37
N MET A 134 5.47 -19.68 -2.38
CA MET A 134 6.02 -18.71 -1.42
C MET A 134 6.81 -17.59 -2.08
N ILE A 135 7.64 -17.92 -3.07
CA ILE A 135 8.38 -16.93 -3.86
C ILE A 135 7.40 -16.00 -4.59
N SER A 136 6.37 -16.56 -5.24
CA SER A 136 5.36 -15.78 -5.97
C SER A 136 4.60 -14.81 -5.06
N ILE A 137 4.14 -15.29 -3.90
CA ILE A 137 3.43 -14.47 -2.90
C ILE A 137 4.35 -13.33 -2.44
N SER A 138 5.58 -13.65 -2.03
CA SER A 138 6.55 -12.67 -1.52
C SER A 138 6.92 -11.61 -2.58
N TRP A 139 7.11 -12.05 -3.83
CA TRP A 139 7.39 -11.15 -4.95
C TRP A 139 6.20 -10.22 -5.24
N SER A 140 4.96 -10.70 -5.13
CA SER A 140 3.77 -9.87 -5.35
C SER A 140 3.73 -8.65 -4.42
N VAL A 141 4.13 -8.82 -3.15
CA VAL A 141 4.23 -7.74 -2.15
C VAL A 141 5.28 -6.70 -2.56
N VAL A 142 6.45 -7.15 -3.02
CA VAL A 142 7.55 -6.25 -3.43
C VAL A 142 7.14 -5.43 -4.64
N VAL A 143 6.55 -6.08 -5.65
CA VAL A 143 6.13 -5.42 -6.88
C VAL A 143 5.00 -4.42 -6.61
N GLN A 144 4.04 -4.76 -5.74
CA GLN A 144 2.99 -3.84 -5.29
C GLN A 144 3.57 -2.62 -4.56
N ASN A 145 4.50 -2.83 -3.62
CA ASN A 145 5.16 -1.72 -2.92
C ASN A 145 5.92 -0.79 -3.89
N ARG A 146 6.52 -1.36 -4.93
CA ARG A 146 7.22 -0.60 -5.98
C ARG A 146 6.25 0.19 -6.86
N SER A 147 5.17 -0.43 -7.33
CA SER A 147 4.19 0.24 -8.20
C SER A 147 3.49 1.40 -7.49
N LEU A 148 3.24 1.29 -6.19
CA LEU A 148 2.70 2.38 -5.37
C LEU A 148 3.62 3.60 -5.29
N ARG A 149 4.94 3.40 -5.28
CA ARG A 149 5.89 4.52 -5.28
C ARG A 149 6.07 5.14 -6.66
N MET A 150 5.98 4.34 -7.73
CA MET A 150 6.16 4.85 -9.10
C MET A 150 5.06 5.82 -9.56
N ILE A 151 3.86 5.75 -8.98
CA ILE A 151 2.76 6.69 -9.30
C ILE A 151 2.94 8.04 -8.61
N ARG A 152 3.74 8.07 -7.56
CA ARG A 152 3.81 9.22 -6.68
C ARG A 152 5.00 10.10 -7.03
N ASP A 153 4.67 11.31 -7.48
CA ASP A 153 5.66 12.33 -7.82
C ASP A 153 6.48 12.77 -6.61
N ASP A 154 5.98 12.57 -5.37
CA ASP A 154 6.67 12.91 -4.13
C ASP A 154 7.68 11.86 -3.68
N LYS A 155 7.66 10.62 -4.22
CA LYS A 155 8.51 9.51 -3.75
C LYS A 155 9.57 9.08 -4.76
N VAL A 156 10.80 8.91 -4.27
CA VAL A 156 11.90 8.37 -5.07
C VAL A 156 11.64 6.90 -5.40
N ASN A 157 11.90 6.53 -6.66
CA ASN A 157 11.74 5.17 -7.15
C ASN A 157 12.68 4.18 -6.44
N ILE A 158 12.20 2.96 -6.22
CA ILE A 158 12.97 1.89 -5.57
C ILE A 158 14.02 1.37 -6.54
N TRP A 159 15.26 1.28 -6.10
CA TRP A 159 16.35 0.72 -6.91
C TRP A 159 16.28 -0.82 -6.92
N PRO A 160 16.81 -1.50 -7.95
CA PRO A 160 16.74 -2.97 -8.04
C PRO A 160 17.32 -3.69 -6.81
N HIS A 161 18.41 -3.19 -6.24
CA HIS A 161 19.01 -3.79 -5.04
C HIS A 161 18.12 -3.63 -3.79
N GLU A 162 17.37 -2.53 -3.68
CA GLU A 162 16.42 -2.29 -2.59
C GLU A 162 15.22 -3.24 -2.71
N ALA A 163 14.77 -3.52 -3.93
CA ALA A 163 13.71 -4.50 -4.20
C ALA A 163 14.14 -5.93 -3.79
N VAL A 164 15.39 -6.30 -4.07
CA VAL A 164 15.95 -7.60 -3.64
C VAL A 164 15.99 -7.70 -2.11
N LEU A 165 16.42 -6.64 -1.41
CA LEU A 165 16.46 -6.65 0.05
C LEU A 165 15.05 -6.72 0.66
N GLN A 166 14.09 -5.99 0.08
CA GLN A 166 12.67 -6.10 0.44
C GLN A 166 12.13 -7.51 0.23
N PHE A 167 12.51 -8.15 -0.88
CA PHE A 167 12.12 -9.53 -1.16
C PHE A 167 12.61 -10.48 -0.08
N PHE A 168 13.88 -10.43 0.31
CA PHE A 168 14.41 -11.33 1.33
C PHE A 168 13.75 -11.13 2.70
N TRP A 169 13.56 -9.87 3.13
CA TRP A 169 12.82 -9.59 4.36
C TRP A 169 11.42 -10.22 4.28
N ARG A 170 10.66 -9.89 3.23
CA ARG A 170 9.26 -10.33 3.09
C ARG A 170 9.15 -11.84 2.99
N PHE A 171 10.04 -12.46 2.21
CA PHE A 171 10.12 -13.89 2.04
C PHE A 171 10.33 -14.60 3.39
N LEU A 172 11.27 -14.14 4.21
CA LEU A 172 11.55 -14.77 5.50
C LEU A 172 10.40 -14.59 6.51
N THR A 173 9.79 -13.40 6.59
CA THR A 173 8.65 -13.18 7.49
C THR A 173 7.41 -13.98 7.06
N ILE A 174 7.13 -14.02 5.76
CA ILE A 174 6.00 -14.79 5.20
C ILE A 174 6.27 -16.29 5.38
N LEU A 175 7.47 -16.77 5.06
CA LEU A 175 7.86 -18.18 5.24
C LEU A 175 7.59 -18.64 6.67
N ALA A 176 8.08 -17.87 7.65
CA ALA A 176 7.90 -18.21 9.05
C ALA A 176 6.40 -18.23 9.43
N ARG A 177 5.61 -17.25 8.96
CA ARG A 177 4.15 -17.20 9.22
C ARG A 177 3.40 -18.36 8.58
N MET A 178 3.72 -18.72 7.33
CA MET A 178 3.03 -19.79 6.61
C MET A 178 3.32 -21.16 7.23
N ILE A 179 4.57 -21.39 7.66
CA ILE A 179 4.93 -22.58 8.44
C ILE A 179 4.11 -22.64 9.74
N THR A 180 4.01 -21.53 10.49
CA THR A 180 3.20 -21.46 11.71
C THR A 180 1.73 -21.79 11.45
N LEU A 181 1.12 -21.21 10.42
CA LEU A 181 -0.28 -21.44 10.12
C LEU A 181 -0.54 -22.87 9.63
N SER A 182 0.35 -23.44 8.81
CA SER A 182 0.29 -24.86 8.42
C SER A 182 0.42 -25.80 9.62
N ALA A 183 1.35 -25.51 10.53
CA ALA A 183 1.51 -26.28 11.77
C ALA A 183 0.29 -26.16 12.67
N ALA A 184 -0.30 -24.96 12.80
CA ALA A 184 -1.52 -24.75 13.55
C ALA A 184 -2.69 -25.56 12.98
N VAL A 185 -2.87 -25.57 11.65
CA VAL A 185 -3.90 -26.41 11.02
C VAL A 185 -3.63 -27.90 11.25
N LEU A 186 -2.37 -28.34 11.20
CA LEU A 186 -2.00 -29.73 11.45
C LEU A 186 -2.31 -30.17 12.89
N VAL A 187 -2.00 -29.32 13.87
CA VAL A 187 -2.14 -29.62 15.31
C VAL A 187 -3.57 -29.45 15.80
N PHE A 188 -4.25 -28.36 15.43
CA PHE A 188 -5.58 -28.00 15.93
C PHE A 188 -6.73 -28.46 15.02
N GLY A 189 -6.45 -28.80 13.76
CA GLY A 189 -7.51 -29.07 12.78
C GLY A 189 -8.51 -27.92 12.71
N ILE A 190 -9.79 -28.22 12.97
CA ILE A 190 -10.88 -27.24 12.94
C ILE A 190 -10.81 -26.22 14.09
N TYR A 191 -10.15 -26.56 15.20
CA TYR A 191 -10.04 -25.69 16.38
C TYR A 191 -9.10 -24.49 16.16
N VAL A 192 -8.47 -24.37 14.99
CA VAL A 192 -7.71 -23.16 14.60
C VAL A 192 -8.61 -21.98 14.26
N ILE A 193 -9.89 -22.22 13.92
CA ILE A 193 -10.82 -21.16 13.47
C ILE A 193 -10.97 -20.03 14.51
N PRO A 194 -11.21 -20.30 15.82
CA PRO A 194 -11.25 -19.26 16.84
C PRO A 194 -9.96 -18.44 16.93
N LEU A 195 -8.78 -19.05 16.73
CA LEU A 195 -7.50 -18.34 16.74
C LEU A 195 -7.40 -17.36 15.56
N ILE A 196 -7.83 -17.79 14.37
CA ILE A 196 -7.87 -16.93 13.17
C ILE A 196 -8.86 -15.77 13.37
N ILE A 197 -10.04 -16.05 13.95
CA ILE A 197 -11.03 -15.00 14.26
C ILE A 197 -10.47 -14.02 15.30
N GLY A 198 -9.81 -14.51 16.34
CA GLY A 198 -9.14 -13.67 17.33
C GLY A 198 -8.08 -12.77 16.71
N HIS A 199 -7.22 -13.32 15.86
CA HIS A 199 -6.23 -12.55 15.09
C HIS A 199 -6.91 -11.47 14.24
N LEU A 200 -7.97 -11.82 13.50
CA LEU A 200 -8.71 -10.88 12.68
C LEU A 200 -9.27 -9.71 13.49
N ILE A 201 -9.83 -9.98 14.68
CA ILE A 201 -10.36 -8.94 15.57
C ILE A 201 -9.23 -8.02 16.05
N LEU A 202 -8.12 -8.57 16.51
CA LEU A 202 -6.96 -7.77 16.95
C LEU A 202 -6.39 -6.92 15.82
N THR A 203 -6.29 -7.50 14.63
CA THR A 203 -5.85 -6.81 13.42
C THR A 203 -6.85 -5.71 13.01
N MET A 204 -8.17 -5.94 13.10
CA MET A 204 -9.17 -4.90 12.86
C MET A 204 -9.00 -3.73 13.82
N ILE A 205 -8.83 -4.02 15.12
CA ILE A 205 -8.56 -3.01 16.14
C ILE A 205 -7.29 -2.23 15.77
N HIS A 206 -6.19 -2.94 15.47
CA HIS A 206 -4.94 -2.32 15.04
C HIS A 206 -5.14 -1.38 13.84
N LEU A 207 -5.87 -1.81 12.82
CA LEU A 207 -6.11 -1.02 11.62
C LEU A 207 -6.96 0.23 11.88
N VAL A 208 -8.03 0.11 12.67
CA VAL A 208 -8.89 1.26 13.01
C VAL A 208 -8.09 2.30 13.81
N PHE A 209 -7.37 1.86 14.86
CA PHE A 209 -6.69 2.78 15.78
C PHE A 209 -5.39 3.36 15.23
N LEU A 210 -4.52 2.55 14.63
CA LEU A 210 -3.19 3.01 14.19
C LEU A 210 -3.17 3.51 12.75
N GLN A 211 -4.14 3.09 11.94
CA GLN A 211 -4.24 3.50 10.54
C GLN A 211 -5.27 4.62 10.29
N ALA A 212 -6.06 5.00 11.32
CA ALA A 212 -6.98 6.14 11.31
C ALA A 212 -7.90 6.20 10.09
N LEU A 213 -8.34 5.03 9.59
CA LEU A 213 -9.31 4.96 8.51
C LEU A 213 -10.66 5.49 9.03
N HIS A 214 -11.09 6.65 8.54
CA HIS A 214 -12.39 7.23 8.88
C HIS A 214 -13.51 6.40 8.24
N ILE A 215 -14.07 5.47 9.01
CA ILE A 215 -15.15 4.56 8.58
C ILE A 215 -16.48 5.30 8.37
N GLU A 216 -16.61 6.53 8.88
CA GLU A 216 -17.89 7.24 9.00
C GLU A 216 -18.58 7.58 7.67
N ASN A 217 -17.85 7.71 6.56
CA ASN A 217 -18.42 8.04 5.23
C ASN A 217 -18.03 7.05 4.11
N CYS A 218 -17.65 5.82 4.45
CA CYS A 218 -17.17 4.85 3.46
C CYS A 218 -18.32 4.23 2.62
N THR A 219 -18.10 4.11 1.31
CA THR A 219 -18.96 3.36 0.39
C THR A 219 -18.93 1.85 0.70
N ASN A 220 -19.94 1.10 0.26
CA ASN A 220 -19.97 -0.37 0.47
C ASN A 220 -18.74 -1.08 -0.13
N VAL A 221 -18.16 -0.53 -1.21
CA VAL A 221 -16.97 -1.06 -1.85
C VAL A 221 -15.72 -0.84 -0.99
N GLU A 222 -15.60 0.31 -0.32
CA GLU A 222 -14.50 0.61 0.58
C GLU A 222 -14.53 -0.29 1.83
N LYS A 223 -15.72 -0.56 2.37
CA LYS A 223 -15.90 -1.51 3.47
C LYS A 223 -15.48 -2.93 3.07
N MET A 224 -15.83 -3.36 1.86
CA MET A 224 -15.40 -4.65 1.33
C MET A 224 -13.87 -4.71 1.16
N LEU A 225 -13.26 -3.67 0.60
CA LEU A 225 -11.81 -3.60 0.43
C LEU A 225 -11.07 -3.62 1.76
N PHE A 226 -11.61 -2.91 2.76
CA PHE A 226 -11.09 -2.94 4.12
C PHE A 226 -11.11 -4.36 4.69
N ALA A 227 -12.24 -5.07 4.59
CA ALA A 227 -12.35 -6.45 5.07
C ALA A 227 -11.37 -7.40 4.35
N VAL A 228 -11.24 -7.28 3.02
CA VAL A 228 -10.27 -8.04 2.23
C VAL A 228 -8.85 -7.76 2.70
N ASN A 229 -8.49 -6.50 2.92
CA ASN A 229 -7.16 -6.17 3.37
C ASN A 229 -6.89 -6.66 4.80
N THR A 230 -7.85 -6.57 5.71
CA THR A 230 -7.76 -7.17 7.06
C THR A 230 -7.52 -8.68 6.97
N PHE A 231 -8.19 -9.38 6.06
CA PHE A 231 -7.95 -10.80 5.84
C PHE A 231 -6.49 -11.08 5.41
N ILE A 232 -5.93 -10.26 4.53
CA ILE A 232 -4.53 -10.41 4.07
C ILE A 232 -3.53 -10.24 5.24
N HIS A 233 -3.87 -9.41 6.24
CA HIS A 233 -3.04 -9.25 7.44
C HIS A 233 -2.90 -10.52 8.29
N ILE A 234 -3.73 -11.56 8.08
CA ILE A 234 -3.48 -12.89 8.67
C ILE A 234 -2.11 -13.44 8.23
N PHE A 235 -1.71 -13.18 7.00
CA PHE A 235 -0.53 -13.77 6.37
C PHE A 235 0.69 -12.86 6.42
N THR A 236 0.50 -11.56 6.23
CA THR A 236 1.60 -10.59 6.28
C THR A 236 1.08 -9.22 6.65
N PRO A 237 1.81 -8.47 7.49
CA PRO A 237 1.41 -7.12 7.80
C PRO A 237 1.93 -6.21 6.68
N PHE A 238 1.01 -5.55 5.98
CA PHE A 238 1.33 -4.54 4.99
C PHE A 238 0.68 -3.22 5.36
N ASN A 239 1.24 -2.11 4.89
CA ASN A 239 0.72 -0.80 5.27
C ASN A 239 -0.31 -0.36 4.25
N MET A 240 -1.57 -0.23 4.67
CA MET A 240 -2.67 0.16 3.79
C MET A 240 -2.89 1.68 3.71
N ALA A 241 -2.37 2.46 4.66
CA ALA A 241 -2.52 3.93 4.62
C ALA A 241 -1.21 4.67 4.83
N GLU A 242 -1.21 5.93 4.39
CA GLU A 242 -0.06 6.81 4.55
C GLU A 242 0.07 7.29 6.01
N GLY A 243 1.29 7.61 6.45
CA GLY A 243 1.57 8.06 7.82
C GLY A 243 2.83 7.47 8.44
N ASN A 244 3.06 7.74 9.73
CA ASN A 244 4.20 7.23 10.48
C ASN A 244 4.16 5.69 10.56
N THR A 245 4.94 5.06 9.70
CA THR A 245 4.92 3.60 9.51
C THR A 245 5.60 2.81 10.62
N ARG A 246 6.42 3.46 11.45
CA ARG A 246 7.26 2.79 12.46
C ARG A 246 6.43 2.05 13.51
N TYR A 247 5.51 2.74 14.18
CA TYR A 247 4.66 2.15 15.22
C TYR A 247 3.65 1.14 14.66
N ARG A 248 3.17 1.37 13.43
CA ARG A 248 2.28 0.44 12.71
C ARG A 248 2.96 -0.91 12.48
N TYR A 249 4.14 -0.91 11.86
CA TYR A 249 4.91 -2.13 11.64
C TYR A 249 5.36 -2.79 12.95
N LEU A 250 5.79 -2.00 13.94
CA LEU A 250 6.18 -2.53 15.24
C LEU A 250 5.03 -3.32 15.88
N ALA A 251 3.85 -2.72 15.99
CA ALA A 251 2.69 -3.38 16.61
C ALA A 251 2.27 -4.64 15.83
N ALA A 252 2.21 -4.56 14.50
CA ALA A 252 1.78 -5.69 13.68
C ALA A 252 2.77 -6.88 13.73
N TYR A 253 4.09 -6.64 13.56
CA TYR A 253 5.08 -7.72 13.67
C TYR A 253 5.21 -8.27 15.09
N THR A 254 4.99 -7.43 16.11
CA THR A 254 4.99 -7.88 17.52
C THR A 254 3.81 -8.83 17.77
N LEU A 255 2.63 -8.50 17.27
CA LEU A 255 1.46 -9.38 17.34
C LEU A 255 1.71 -10.72 16.66
N GLU A 256 2.24 -10.71 15.43
CA GLU A 256 2.58 -11.94 14.71
C GLU A 256 3.62 -12.77 15.46
N PHE A 257 4.66 -12.13 15.99
CA PHE A 257 5.70 -12.81 16.76
C PHE A 257 5.11 -13.51 17.99
N PHE A 258 4.27 -12.84 18.77
CA PHE A 258 3.66 -13.44 19.96
C PHE A 258 2.73 -14.61 19.63
N GLU A 259 1.94 -14.52 18.56
CA GLU A 259 1.12 -15.63 18.10
C GLU A 259 1.97 -16.84 17.67
N MET A 260 3.06 -16.59 16.94
CA MET A 260 3.97 -17.64 16.52
C MET A 260 4.65 -18.31 17.72
N MET A 261 5.04 -17.53 18.73
CA MET A 261 5.60 -18.06 19.98
C MET A 261 4.55 -18.85 20.76
N ALA A 262 3.30 -18.40 20.81
CA ALA A 262 2.22 -19.15 21.44
C ALA A 262 2.04 -20.54 20.78
N ILE A 263 2.03 -20.61 19.45
CA ILE A 263 1.81 -21.85 18.71
C ILE A 263 2.99 -22.83 18.82
N PHE A 264 4.24 -22.36 18.85
CA PHE A 264 5.42 -23.25 18.85
C PHE A 264 6.05 -23.50 20.23
N LEU A 265 5.96 -22.54 21.17
CA LEU A 265 6.57 -22.65 22.50
C LEU A 265 5.59 -23.06 23.57
N ILE A 266 4.35 -22.56 23.52
CA ILE A 266 3.40 -22.69 24.62
C ILE A 266 2.47 -23.87 24.38
N LEU A 267 1.79 -23.87 23.24
CA LEU A 267 0.66 -24.76 22.96
C LEU A 267 1.02 -26.25 22.74
N PRO A 268 2.17 -26.62 22.13
CA PRO A 268 2.53 -28.03 21.90
C PRO A 268 2.80 -28.82 23.17
N ASN A 269 3.24 -28.17 24.26
CA ASN A 269 3.41 -28.83 25.55
C ASN A 269 2.09 -29.39 26.12
N TYR A 270 0.95 -28.95 25.58
CA TYR A 270 -0.39 -29.39 25.96
C TYR A 270 -1.01 -30.37 24.96
N ILE A 271 -0.36 -30.66 23.82
CA ILE A 271 -0.94 -31.43 22.71
C ILE A 271 0.01 -32.55 22.31
N SER A 272 -0.50 -33.78 22.34
CA SER A 272 0.24 -35.04 22.24
C SER A 272 0.61 -35.46 20.80
N ILE A 273 1.17 -34.55 19.99
CA ILE A 273 1.64 -34.90 18.63
C ILE A 273 3.17 -34.94 18.61
N ASP A 274 3.73 -36.15 18.51
CA ASP A 274 5.16 -36.37 18.39
C ASP A 274 5.62 -36.18 16.93
N PHE A 275 5.89 -34.93 16.55
CA PHE A 275 6.42 -34.60 15.22
C PHE A 275 7.96 -34.72 15.19
N PRO A 276 8.53 -35.52 14.27
CA PRO A 276 9.98 -35.59 14.11
C PRO A 276 10.50 -34.25 13.60
N TYR A 277 11.48 -33.69 14.30
CA TYR A 277 12.01 -32.34 14.09
C TYR A 277 11.22 -31.17 14.71
N ILE A 278 10.32 -31.43 15.66
CA ILE A 278 9.57 -30.36 16.34
C ILE A 278 10.49 -29.33 17.02
N GLU A 279 11.62 -29.76 17.61
CA GLU A 279 12.58 -28.86 18.27
C GLU A 279 13.30 -27.95 17.27
N GLN A 280 13.69 -28.49 16.12
CA GLN A 280 14.29 -27.72 15.02
C GLN A 280 13.28 -26.70 14.49
N LEU A 281 12.01 -27.08 14.38
CA LEU A 281 10.95 -26.16 13.94
C LEU A 281 10.69 -25.06 14.97
N ARG A 282 10.65 -25.44 16.25
CA ARG A 282 10.44 -24.54 17.40
C ARG A 282 11.48 -23.44 17.47
N LEU A 283 12.75 -23.74 17.18
CA LEU A 283 13.83 -22.75 17.14
C LEU A 283 13.94 -22.07 15.77
N GLY A 284 13.78 -22.84 14.69
CA GLY A 284 14.00 -22.38 13.32
C GLY A 284 13.00 -21.32 12.87
N VAL A 285 11.72 -21.44 13.27
CA VAL A 285 10.67 -20.46 12.93
C VAL A 285 10.95 -19.08 13.54
N PRO A 286 11.15 -18.93 14.86
CA PRO A 286 11.55 -17.64 15.44
C PRO A 286 12.82 -17.08 14.83
N VAL A 287 13.86 -17.90 14.62
CA VAL A 287 15.12 -17.45 14.03
C VAL A 287 14.91 -16.90 12.61
N THR A 288 14.10 -17.59 11.80
CA THR A 288 13.76 -17.14 10.44
C THR A 288 13.01 -15.81 10.46
N PHE A 289 12.05 -15.66 11.37
CA PHE A 289 11.31 -14.41 11.54
C PHE A 289 12.23 -13.27 11.99
N PHE A 290 13.07 -13.49 13.01
CA PHE A 290 14.05 -12.51 13.48
C PHE A 290 15.02 -12.09 12.38
N LEU A 291 15.54 -13.04 11.59
CA LEU A 291 16.39 -12.73 10.44
C LEU A 291 15.68 -11.82 9.44
N GLY A 292 14.40 -12.10 9.15
CA GLY A 292 13.56 -11.24 8.32
C GLY A 292 13.42 -9.82 8.88
N ILE A 293 13.20 -9.69 10.19
CA ILE A 293 13.13 -8.38 10.89
C ILE A 293 14.48 -7.67 10.88
N THR A 294 15.61 -8.36 11.10
CA THR A 294 16.95 -7.78 11.02
C THR A 294 17.21 -7.21 9.62
N ILE A 295 16.87 -7.95 8.57
CA ILE A 295 16.96 -7.46 7.18
C ILE A 295 16.05 -6.25 6.96
N ALA A 296 14.84 -6.25 7.52
CA ALA A 296 13.95 -5.10 7.45
C ALA A 296 14.56 -3.87 8.13
N ILE A 297 15.17 -4.02 9.32
CA ILE A 297 15.86 -2.92 10.02
C ILE A 297 17.03 -2.39 9.20
N ILE A 298 17.87 -3.28 8.63
CA ILE A 298 18.97 -2.89 7.73
C ILE A 298 18.44 -2.12 6.52
N TYR A 299 17.36 -2.61 5.91
CA TYR A 299 16.69 -1.94 4.79
C TYR A 299 16.22 -0.53 5.18
N TYR A 300 15.53 -0.38 6.30
CA TYR A 300 15.02 0.92 6.74
C TYR A 300 16.12 1.91 7.15
N ASN A 301 17.22 1.40 7.72
CA ASN A 301 18.34 2.25 8.17
C ASN A 301 19.24 2.70 7.02
N PHE A 302 19.61 1.81 6.11
CA PHE A 302 20.64 2.09 5.09
C PHE A 302 20.06 2.35 3.69
N PHE A 303 18.98 1.68 3.33
CA PHE A 303 18.51 1.59 1.94
C PHE A 303 17.16 2.27 1.70
N HIS A 304 16.55 2.88 2.72
CA HIS A 304 15.23 3.47 2.54
C HIS A 304 15.27 4.73 1.64
N PRO A 305 14.48 4.79 0.55
CA PRO A 305 14.52 5.88 -0.43
C PRO A 305 14.27 7.28 0.15
N ASN A 306 13.53 7.40 1.26
CA ASN A 306 13.29 8.71 1.88
C ASN A 306 14.58 9.35 2.45
N ARG A 307 15.66 8.60 2.66
CA ARG A 307 16.98 9.19 2.99
C ARG A 307 17.61 9.93 1.81
N ARG A 308 17.11 9.70 0.58
CA ARG A 308 17.59 10.37 -0.64
C ARG A 308 16.78 11.63 -0.98
N GLN A 309 15.61 11.82 -0.39
CA GLN A 309 14.80 13.04 -0.55
C GLN A 309 15.45 14.25 0.14
N SER A 310 16.42 14.05 1.05
CA SER A 310 17.10 15.14 1.76
C SER A 310 18.25 15.78 0.98
N VAL A 311 18.38 15.52 -0.32
CA VAL A 311 19.25 16.32 -1.19
C VAL A 311 18.36 17.39 -1.83
N PRO A 312 18.49 18.68 -1.46
CA PRO A 312 17.76 19.73 -2.14
C PRO A 312 18.15 19.70 -3.62
N THR A 313 17.15 19.59 -4.49
CA THR A 313 17.32 19.77 -5.93
C THR A 313 17.95 21.15 -6.18
N PRO A 314 18.85 21.34 -7.16
CA PRO A 314 19.44 22.64 -7.48
C PRO A 314 18.39 23.75 -7.66
N SER A 315 17.20 23.39 -8.14
CA SER A 315 16.06 24.31 -8.28
C SER A 315 15.50 24.86 -6.97
N GLN A 316 15.66 24.16 -5.84
CA GLN A 316 15.30 24.69 -4.51
C GLN A 316 16.41 25.58 -3.95
N PHE A 317 17.66 25.36 -4.34
CA PHE A 317 18.78 26.24 -3.99
C PHE A 317 18.65 27.57 -4.75
N ASP A 318 18.32 27.52 -6.03
CA ASP A 318 18.06 28.72 -6.85
C ASP A 318 16.82 29.49 -6.37
N LEU A 319 15.74 28.79 -5.99
CA LEU A 319 14.53 29.44 -5.47
C LEU A 319 14.76 30.08 -4.09
N ASN A 320 15.56 29.44 -3.23
CA ASN A 320 15.93 30.00 -1.93
C ASN A 320 16.93 31.16 -2.07
N LEU A 321 17.85 31.10 -3.03
CA LEU A 321 18.73 32.21 -3.39
C LEU A 321 17.93 33.39 -3.97
N ASP A 322 16.92 33.15 -4.81
CA ASP A 322 16.05 34.19 -5.34
C ASP A 322 15.18 34.82 -4.25
N LEU A 323 14.69 34.02 -3.29
CA LEU A 323 13.94 34.51 -2.12
C LEU A 323 14.83 35.27 -1.13
N GLU A 324 16.07 34.82 -0.92
CA GLU A 324 17.06 35.48 -0.05
C GLU A 324 17.57 36.77 -0.69
N ASN A 325 17.84 36.77 -2.01
CA ASN A 325 18.18 37.98 -2.78
C ASN A 325 17.01 38.98 -2.84
N ALA A 326 15.75 38.51 -2.92
CA ALA A 326 14.57 39.36 -2.87
C ALA A 326 14.34 40.01 -1.49
N GLN A 327 14.87 39.42 -0.40
CA GLN A 327 14.79 40.01 0.94
C GLN A 327 15.96 40.95 1.27
N VAL A 328 17.09 40.85 0.54
CA VAL A 328 18.29 41.67 0.79
C VAL A 328 18.28 43.01 0.04
N PHE A 329 17.41 43.21 -0.97
CA PHE A 329 17.19 44.54 -1.55
C PHE A 329 16.13 45.32 -0.76
N PRO A 330 16.47 46.41 -0.06
CA PRO A 330 15.49 47.20 0.66
C PRO A 330 14.57 47.90 -0.33
N LYS A 331 13.27 47.92 0.01
CA LYS A 331 12.22 48.74 -0.62
C LYS A 331 12.72 50.17 -0.85
N SER A 332 13.15 50.47 -2.08
CA SER A 332 13.40 51.83 -2.53
C SER A 332 12.26 52.28 -3.46
N SER A 333 11.49 53.23 -2.94
CA SER A 333 10.64 54.20 -3.65
C SER A 333 9.66 53.66 -4.70
N LYS A 334 8.39 53.50 -4.30
CA LYS A 334 7.18 54.06 -4.97
C LYS A 334 5.93 53.36 -4.45
N GLU A 335 5.48 53.71 -3.25
CA GLU A 335 4.14 53.34 -2.77
C GLU A 335 3.55 54.39 -1.83
N SER A 336 3.95 55.66 -2.00
CA SER A 336 3.42 56.81 -1.23
C SER A 336 2.27 57.55 -1.95
N SER A 337 1.75 57.06 -3.08
CA SER A 337 0.76 57.81 -3.87
C SER A 337 -0.56 57.08 -4.15
N VAL A 338 -0.81 55.93 -3.50
CA VAL A 338 -2.06 55.16 -3.72
C VAL A 338 -2.93 55.08 -2.47
N GLY A 339 -2.34 55.15 -1.26
CA GLY A 339 -3.09 55.14 0.01
C GLY A 339 -3.92 56.42 0.26
N ALA A 340 -3.39 57.60 -0.07
CA ALA A 340 -4.06 58.87 0.19
C ALA A 340 -5.28 59.14 -0.71
N ARG A 341 -5.49 58.37 -1.79
CA ARG A 341 -6.61 58.56 -2.73
C ARG A 341 -7.81 57.67 -2.44
N ILE A 342 -7.68 56.73 -1.49
CA ILE A 342 -8.75 55.79 -1.12
C ILE A 342 -9.46 56.25 0.16
N GLU A 343 -8.77 56.94 1.07
CA GLU A 343 -9.40 57.57 2.25
C GLU A 343 -10.28 58.77 1.86
N ASP A 344 -9.84 59.66 0.96
CA ASP A 344 -10.66 60.80 0.49
C ASP A 344 -11.97 60.38 -0.21
N VAL A 345 -11.97 59.24 -0.91
CA VAL A 345 -13.17 58.74 -1.63
C VAL A 345 -14.15 58.04 -0.67
N ALA A 346 -13.66 57.44 0.41
CA ALA A 346 -14.50 56.81 1.43
C ALA A 346 -15.22 57.85 2.30
N ASP A 347 -14.55 58.96 2.66
CA ASP A 347 -15.16 60.03 3.44
C ASP A 347 -16.19 60.83 2.61
N THR A 348 -15.95 61.04 1.30
CA THR A 348 -16.92 61.73 0.43
C THR A 348 -18.20 60.89 0.20
N LEU A 349 -18.10 59.54 0.22
CA LEU A 349 -19.28 58.66 0.06
C LEU A 349 -20.11 58.57 1.34
N LEU A 350 -19.48 58.67 2.52
CA LEU A 350 -20.18 58.68 3.81
C LEU A 350 -20.89 60.02 4.10
N GLU A 351 -20.47 61.11 3.48
CA GLU A 351 -21.11 62.43 3.61
C GLU A 351 -22.35 62.56 2.69
N VAL A 352 -22.31 61.96 1.49
CA VAL A 352 -23.46 61.91 0.56
C VAL A 352 -24.59 61.02 1.07
N GLU A 353 -24.27 59.91 1.74
CA GLU A 353 -25.29 59.01 2.31
C GLU A 353 -25.99 59.65 3.53
N ARG A 354 -25.27 60.49 4.30
CA ARG A 354 -25.81 61.22 5.46
C ARG A 354 -26.66 62.44 5.08
N GLU A 355 -26.41 63.09 3.93
CA GLU A 355 -27.31 64.14 3.40
C GLU A 355 -28.62 63.54 2.86
N SER A 356 -28.59 62.33 2.27
CA SER A 356 -29.78 61.67 1.72
C SER A 356 -30.79 61.16 2.77
N GLU A 357 -30.33 60.84 3.98
CA GLU A 357 -31.21 60.48 5.11
C GLU A 357 -31.82 61.70 5.81
N SER A 358 -31.22 62.90 5.67
CA SER A 358 -31.72 64.13 6.30
C SER A 358 -32.82 64.85 5.50
N GLU A 359 -32.91 64.62 4.18
CA GLU A 359 -33.98 65.18 3.33
C GLU A 359 -35.27 64.34 3.34
N SER A 360 -35.26 63.11 3.87
CA SER A 360 -36.44 62.25 3.95
C SER A 360 -37.27 62.43 5.25
N GLU A 361 -36.82 63.23 6.21
CA GLU A 361 -37.52 63.46 7.49
C GLU A 361 -38.26 64.81 7.58
N CYS A 362 -38.23 65.65 6.53
CA CYS A 362 -38.90 66.96 6.54
C CYS A 362 -40.17 67.06 5.67
N HIS A 363 -40.67 65.94 5.14
CA HIS A 363 -42.00 65.85 4.51
C HIS A 363 -42.78 64.63 4.99
N ASN A 364 -43.33 64.73 6.21
CA ASN A 364 -44.62 64.16 6.60
C ASN A 364 -45.25 64.99 7.72
#